data_AF-A0AAD0KV68-F1
#
_entry.id   AF-A0AAD0KV68-F1
#
_cell.length_a   1.000
_cell.length_b   1.000
_cell.length_c   1.000
_cell.angle_alpha   90.00
_cell.angle_beta   90.00
_cell.angle_gamma   90.00
#
_symmetry.space_group_name_H-M   'P 1'
#
loop_
_entity.id
_entity.type
_entity.pdbx_description
1 polymer ?
#
loop_
_entity_poly.entity_id
_entity_poly.type
_entity_poly.pdbx_seq_one_letter_code
_entity_poly.pdbx_strand_id
1 'polypeptide(L)'
;MDLELIASIFSLLISLIAVGVSIWTVFKAHMNDIKSVRFEKRIDLYSELSYLLQKLISNHNLILKYEEELFGLIAKSYFFSSPFVNTQFNRVLTSLESEKVALKDKEREITFNQFDAEIDVLLKAMKKEMEKQGDVSEAEMKLVIEAARLNLGNSYIEGGNQ
;
A
#
# COMPACT_ATOMS: atom_id res chain seq x y z
N MET A 1 55.82 -21.77 -20.41
CA MET A 1 54.65 -21.03 -19.90
C MET A 1 54.11 -21.87 -18.77
N ASP A 2 54.36 -21.41 -17.55
CA ASP A 2 54.33 -22.28 -16.36
C ASP A 2 52.88 -22.53 -15.93
N LEU A 3 52.56 -23.81 -15.75
CA LEU A 3 51.23 -24.27 -15.36
C LEU A 3 50.73 -23.59 -14.07
N GLU A 4 51.67 -23.25 -13.18
CA GLU A 4 51.43 -22.52 -11.93
C GLU A 4 50.98 -21.07 -12.16
N LEU A 5 51.53 -20.39 -13.17
CA LEU A 5 51.11 -19.03 -13.52
C LEU A 5 49.67 -19.03 -14.01
N ILE A 6 49.31 -19.98 -14.87
CA ILE A 6 47.94 -20.16 -15.39
C ILE A 6 46.98 -20.48 -14.24
N ALA A 7 47.33 -21.41 -13.36
CA ALA A 7 46.51 -21.75 -12.19
C ALA A 7 46.29 -20.55 -11.26
N SER A 8 47.32 -19.71 -11.05
CA SER A 8 47.19 -18.48 -10.24
C SER A 8 46.24 -17.47 -10.87
N ILE A 9 46.29 -17.28 -12.20
CA ILE A 9 45.40 -16.37 -12.93
C ILE A 9 43.94 -16.85 -12.85
N PHE A 10 43.69 -18.16 -13.00
CA PHE A 10 42.36 -18.73 -12.83
C PHE A 10 41.84 -18.58 -11.40
N SER A 11 42.67 -18.83 -10.38
CA SER A 11 42.29 -18.64 -8.98
C SER A 11 41.93 -17.17 -8.69
N LEU A 12 42.66 -16.22 -9.26
CA LEU A 12 42.42 -14.79 -9.10
C LEU A 12 41.13 -14.36 -9.81
N LEU A 13 40.86 -14.88 -11.01
CA LEU A 13 39.59 -14.68 -11.73
C LEU A 13 38.38 -15.23 -10.96
N ILE A 14 38.49 -16.45 -10.41
CA ILE A 14 37.43 -17.05 -9.59
C ILE A 14 37.17 -16.20 -8.35
N SER A 15 38.23 -15.70 -7.71
CA SER A 15 38.12 -14.83 -6.54
C SER A 15 37.43 -13.50 -6.87
N LEU A 16 37.74 -12.89 -8.01
CA LEU A 16 37.07 -11.67 -8.48
C LEU A 16 35.59 -11.90 -8.81
N ILE A 17 35.26 -13.02 -9.46
CA ILE A 17 33.87 -13.40 -9.73
C ILE A 17 33.12 -13.64 -8.42
N ALA A 18 33.73 -14.32 -7.45
CA ALA A 18 33.12 -14.56 -6.14
C ALA A 18 32.79 -13.25 -5.42
N VAL A 19 33.72 -12.29 -5.40
CA VAL A 19 33.48 -10.95 -4.84
C VAL A 19 32.32 -10.24 -5.56
N GLY A 20 32.28 -10.30 -6.89
CA GLY A 20 31.21 -9.71 -7.69
C GLY A 20 29.84 -10.31 -7.35
N VAL A 21 29.75 -11.64 -7.22
CA VAL A 21 28.52 -12.34 -6.81
C VAL A 21 28.13 -11.97 -5.39
N SER A 22 29.07 -11.89 -4.45
CA SER A 22 28.78 -11.48 -3.08
C SER A 22 28.20 -10.06 -3.00
N ILE A 23 28.81 -9.09 -3.68
CA ILE A 23 28.30 -7.72 -3.75
C ILE A 23 26.89 -7.69 -4.35
N TRP A 24 26.66 -8.43 -5.44
CA TRP A 24 25.34 -8.53 -6.06
C TRP A 24 24.29 -9.12 -5.11
N THR A 25 24.63 -10.19 -4.38
CA THR A 25 23.71 -10.82 -3.42
C THR A 25 23.35 -9.90 -2.27
N VAL A 26 24.31 -9.16 -1.71
CA VAL A 26 24.08 -8.18 -0.65
C VAL A 26 23.20 -7.03 -1.16
N PHE A 27 23.49 -6.50 -2.35
CA PHE A 27 22.67 -5.45 -2.96
C PHE A 27 21.23 -5.92 -3.20
N LYS A 28 21.05 -7.13 -3.70
CA LYS A 28 19.73 -7.73 -3.92
C LYS A 28 18.98 -7.93 -2.60
N ALA A 29 19.66 -8.41 -1.55
CA ALA A 29 19.07 -8.56 -0.22
C ALA A 29 18.62 -7.21 0.35
N HIS A 30 19.47 -6.19 0.28
CA HIS A 30 19.13 -4.84 0.73
C HIS A 30 17.94 -4.24 -0.03
N MET A 31 17.89 -4.41 -1.35
CA MET A 31 16.76 -3.98 -2.16
C MET A 31 15.47 -4.72 -1.79
N ASN A 32 15.55 -6.00 -1.44
CA ASN A 32 14.40 -6.77 -0.96
C ASN A 32 13.93 -6.27 0.42
N ASP A 33 14.84 -5.98 1.35
CA ASP A 33 14.47 -5.41 2.66
C ASP A 33 13.75 -4.07 2.51
N ILE A 34 14.25 -3.17 1.65
CA ILE A 34 13.60 -1.89 1.36
C ILE A 34 12.18 -2.09 0.82
N LYS A 35 12.00 -3.06 -0.09
CA LYS A 35 10.68 -3.38 -0.65
C LYS A 35 9.75 -3.97 0.41
N SER A 36 10.26 -4.83 1.28
CA SER A 36 9.51 -5.41 2.40
C SER A 36 8.99 -4.33 3.35
N VAL A 37 9.88 -3.45 3.83
CA VAL A 37 9.49 -2.32 4.70
C VAL A 37 8.47 -1.41 4.03
N ARG A 38 8.62 -1.14 2.73
CA ARG A 38 7.66 -0.33 1.96
C ARG A 38 6.29 -0.99 1.91
N PHE A 39 6.25 -2.30 1.72
CA PHE A 39 5.02 -3.08 1.66
C PHE A 39 4.32 -3.17 3.02
N GLU A 40 5.06 -3.41 4.09
CA GLU A 40 4.54 -3.35 5.47
C GLU A 40 3.90 -2.00 5.75
N LYS A 41 4.58 -0.90 5.41
CA LYS A 41 4.02 0.45 5.58
C LYS A 41 2.79 0.71 4.74
N ARG A 42 2.75 0.19 3.50
CA ARG A 42 1.56 0.28 2.66
C ARG A 42 0.38 -0.46 3.29
N ILE A 43 0.61 -1.67 3.80
CA ILE A 43 -0.38 -2.45 4.52
C ILE A 43 -0.91 -1.64 5.71
N ASP A 44 -0.05 -1.21 6.63
CA ASP A 44 -0.48 -0.47 7.83
C ASP A 44 -1.40 0.71 7.46
N LEU A 45 -0.91 1.56 6.54
CA LEU A 45 -1.60 2.78 6.13
C LEU A 45 -2.91 2.51 5.38
N TYR A 46 -2.93 1.55 4.45
CA TYR A 46 -4.14 1.22 3.69
C TYR A 46 -5.22 0.64 4.56
N SER A 47 -4.83 -0.05 5.61
CA SER A 47 -5.79 -0.69 6.52
C SER A 47 -6.49 0.31 7.40
N GLU A 48 -5.70 1.20 7.99
CA GLU A 48 -6.21 2.32 8.77
C GLU A 48 -7.10 3.22 7.90
N LEU A 49 -6.64 3.53 6.68
CA LEU A 49 -7.41 4.30 5.72
C LEU A 49 -8.70 3.59 5.29
N SER A 50 -8.66 2.29 4.97
CA SER A 50 -9.85 1.51 4.62
C SER A 50 -10.88 1.49 5.73
N TYR A 51 -10.44 1.32 6.97
CA TYR A 51 -11.32 1.37 8.14
C TYR A 51 -12.00 2.73 8.28
N LEU A 52 -11.24 3.82 8.15
CA LEU A 52 -11.80 5.16 8.23
C LEU A 52 -12.80 5.42 7.10
N LEU A 53 -12.46 5.06 5.88
CA LEU A 53 -13.33 5.21 4.70
C LEU A 53 -14.65 4.44 4.84
N GLN A 54 -14.62 3.20 5.34
CA GLN A 54 -15.83 2.42 5.60
C GLN A 54 -16.71 3.04 6.70
N LYS A 55 -16.10 3.64 7.72
CA LYS A 55 -16.85 4.44 8.72
C LYS A 55 -17.56 5.63 8.10
N LEU A 56 -16.91 6.31 7.15
CA LEU A 56 -17.48 7.47 6.47
C LEU A 56 -18.67 7.07 5.60
N ILE A 57 -18.57 5.99 4.82
CA ILE A 57 -19.70 5.42 4.06
C ILE A 57 -20.87 5.09 5.01
N SER A 58 -20.56 4.48 6.17
CA SER A 58 -21.59 4.07 7.12
C SER A 58 -22.28 5.26 7.80
N ASN A 59 -21.59 6.39 7.96
CA ASN A 59 -22.15 7.60 8.55
C ASN A 59 -21.39 8.86 8.07
N HIS A 60 -21.97 9.53 7.08
CA HIS A 60 -21.36 10.68 6.43
C HIS A 60 -21.21 11.90 7.35
N ASN A 61 -21.99 12.00 8.42
CA ASN A 61 -21.81 13.09 9.40
C ASN A 61 -20.44 13.02 10.09
N LEU A 62 -19.79 11.86 10.06
CA LEU A 62 -18.45 11.67 10.61
C LEU A 62 -17.36 12.33 9.75
N ILE A 63 -17.66 12.75 8.51
CA ILE A 63 -16.73 13.49 7.65
C ILE A 63 -16.21 14.74 8.38
N LEU A 64 -17.11 15.51 9.00
CA LEU A 64 -16.76 16.73 9.72
C LEU A 64 -15.88 16.48 10.95
N LYS A 65 -15.86 15.25 11.46
CA LYS A 65 -15.06 14.86 12.64
C LYS A 65 -13.69 14.32 12.25
N TYR A 66 -13.61 13.54 11.17
CA TYR A 66 -12.39 12.82 10.80
C TYR A 66 -11.67 13.38 9.57
N GLU A 67 -12.07 14.56 9.09
CA GLU A 67 -11.46 15.22 7.92
C GLU A 67 -9.93 15.31 8.03
N GLU A 68 -9.41 15.84 9.13
CA GLU A 68 -7.97 15.99 9.34
C GLU A 68 -7.23 14.64 9.39
N GLU A 69 -7.83 13.64 10.04
CA GLU A 69 -7.30 12.28 10.12
C GLU A 69 -7.25 11.63 8.72
N LEU A 70 -8.32 11.78 7.94
CA LEU A 70 -8.41 11.28 6.56
C LEU A 70 -7.33 11.91 5.67
N PHE A 71 -7.18 13.24 5.71
CA PHE A 71 -6.14 13.95 4.96
C PHE A 71 -4.74 13.49 5.39
N GLY A 72 -4.49 13.34 6.69
CA GLY A 72 -3.23 12.85 7.21
C GLY A 72 -2.89 11.45 6.72
N LEU A 73 -3.86 10.54 6.71
CA LEU A 73 -3.68 9.16 6.23
C LEU A 73 -3.46 9.11 4.72
N ILE A 74 -4.21 9.88 3.94
CA ILE A 74 -4.03 9.96 2.49
C ILE A 74 -2.64 10.53 2.15
N ALA A 75 -2.21 11.60 2.82
CA ALA A 75 -0.90 12.20 2.57
C ALA A 75 0.26 11.24 2.86
N LYS A 76 0.19 10.49 3.98
CA LYS A 76 1.16 9.45 4.30
C LYS A 76 1.15 8.32 3.28
N SER A 77 -0.05 7.85 2.90
CA SER A 77 -0.25 6.77 1.95
C SER A 77 0.30 7.13 0.56
N TYR A 78 0.09 8.38 0.12
CA TYR A 78 0.49 8.88 -1.20
C TYR A 78 1.96 8.59 -1.55
N PHE A 79 2.85 8.63 -0.55
CA PHE A 79 4.28 8.38 -0.73
C PHE A 79 4.61 6.90 -1.04
N PHE A 80 3.78 5.98 -0.57
CA PHE A 80 3.98 4.53 -0.69
C PHE A 80 3.07 3.89 -1.76
N SER A 81 2.12 4.66 -2.29
CA SER A 81 1.13 4.25 -3.29
C SER A 81 1.62 4.35 -4.72
N SER A 82 1.02 3.57 -5.63
CA SER A 82 1.22 3.77 -7.06
C SER A 82 0.52 5.03 -7.59
N PRO A 83 0.92 5.53 -8.77
CA PRO A 83 0.23 6.63 -9.43
C PRO A 83 -1.28 6.38 -9.65
N PHE A 84 -1.67 5.12 -9.84
CA PHE A 84 -3.07 4.76 -10.02
C PHE A 84 -3.89 4.98 -8.75
N VAL A 85 -3.38 4.53 -7.60
CA VAL A 85 -4.03 4.75 -6.29
C VAL A 85 -4.02 6.24 -5.93
N ASN A 86 -2.92 6.95 -6.20
CA ASN A 86 -2.83 8.40 -6.02
C ASN A 86 -3.89 9.17 -6.80
N THR A 87 -4.23 8.71 -8.01
CA THR A 87 -5.34 9.28 -8.78
C THR A 87 -6.68 9.09 -8.06
N GLN A 88 -6.90 7.93 -7.43
CA GLN A 88 -8.13 7.67 -6.67
C GLN A 88 -8.19 8.47 -5.37
N PHE A 89 -7.06 8.68 -4.68
CA PHE A 89 -7.02 9.59 -3.53
C PHE A 89 -7.53 10.98 -3.91
N ASN A 90 -7.04 11.56 -5.01
CA ASN A 90 -7.48 12.89 -5.44
C ASN A 90 -8.98 12.93 -5.76
N ARG A 91 -9.55 11.87 -6.32
CA ARG A 91 -10.99 11.77 -6.60
C ARG A 91 -11.80 11.77 -5.32
N VAL A 92 -11.41 10.96 -4.33
CA VAL A 92 -12.05 10.92 -3.00
C VAL A 92 -11.95 12.27 -2.29
N LEU A 93 -10.79 12.94 -2.34
CA LEU A 93 -10.65 14.27 -1.74
C LEU A 93 -11.53 15.32 -2.44
N THR A 94 -11.67 15.23 -3.76
CA THR A 94 -12.54 16.13 -4.51
C THR A 94 -14.01 15.90 -4.16
N SER A 95 -14.46 14.65 -4.10
CA SER A 95 -15.83 14.32 -3.74
C SER A 95 -16.14 14.58 -2.27
N LEU A 96 -15.15 14.48 -1.37
CA LEU A 96 -15.28 14.83 0.05
C LEU A 96 -15.69 16.29 0.23
N GLU A 97 -15.09 17.21 -0.52
CA GLU A 97 -15.42 18.64 -0.45
C GLU A 97 -16.87 18.90 -0.89
N SER A 98 -17.30 18.27 -1.99
CA SER A 98 -18.70 18.35 -2.45
C SER A 98 -19.67 17.78 -1.40
N GLU A 99 -19.34 16.64 -0.80
CA GLU A 99 -20.16 16.00 0.23
C GLU A 99 -20.25 16.85 1.51
N LYS A 100 -19.15 17.50 1.90
CA LYS A 100 -19.10 18.42 3.05
C LYS A 100 -20.02 19.61 2.87
N VAL A 101 -20.09 20.19 1.68
CA VAL A 101 -21.02 21.30 1.37
C VAL A 101 -22.47 20.81 1.48
N ALA A 102 -22.80 19.69 0.83
CA ALA A 102 -24.15 19.12 0.88
C ALA A 102 -24.63 18.78 2.30
N LEU A 103 -23.74 18.28 3.16
CA LEU A 103 -24.05 18.01 4.57
C LEU A 103 -24.32 19.28 5.38
N LYS A 104 -23.58 20.36 5.11
CA LYS A 104 -23.78 21.66 5.77
C LYS A 104 -25.11 22.30 5.38
N ASP A 105 -25.47 22.19 4.11
CA ASP A 105 -26.68 22.80 3.56
C ASP A 105 -27.94 21.95 3.79
N LYS A 106 -27.80 20.73 4.35
CA LYS A 106 -28.87 19.74 4.58
C LYS A 106 -29.58 19.28 3.31
N GLU A 107 -29.01 19.55 2.13
CA GLU A 107 -29.56 19.21 0.81
C GLU A 107 -29.10 17.85 0.31
N ARG A 108 -28.84 16.91 1.22
CA ARG A 108 -28.39 15.57 0.84
C ARG A 108 -29.54 14.80 0.19
N GLU A 109 -29.66 14.91 -1.13
CA GLU A 109 -30.54 14.06 -1.91
C GLU A 109 -30.01 12.61 -1.90
N ILE A 110 -30.90 11.65 -1.68
CA ILE A 110 -30.62 10.20 -1.60
C ILE A 110 -30.11 9.66 -2.97
N THR A 111 -30.25 10.46 -4.02
CA THR A 111 -30.00 10.10 -5.40
C THR A 111 -28.55 10.35 -5.81
N PHE A 112 -27.78 9.26 -5.79
CA PHE A 112 -26.42 9.12 -6.32
C PHE A 112 -25.29 9.64 -5.40
N ASN A 113 -24.85 8.76 -4.50
CA ASN A 113 -23.75 9.02 -3.58
C ASN A 113 -22.39 8.86 -4.30
N GLN A 114 -22.01 9.87 -5.11
CA GLN A 114 -20.74 9.87 -5.84
C GLN A 114 -19.54 9.70 -4.89
N PHE A 115 -19.63 10.23 -3.67
CA PHE A 115 -18.61 10.05 -2.66
C PHE A 115 -18.39 8.58 -2.31
N ASP A 116 -19.45 7.80 -2.02
CA ASP A 116 -19.35 6.36 -1.75
C ASP A 116 -18.75 5.60 -2.92
N ALA A 117 -19.18 5.93 -4.15
CA ALA A 117 -18.67 5.26 -5.34
C ALA A 117 -17.16 5.46 -5.51
N GLU A 118 -16.66 6.67 -5.26
CA GLU A 118 -15.23 6.97 -5.31
C GLU A 118 -14.47 6.28 -4.16
N ILE A 119 -15.06 6.18 -2.97
CA ILE A 119 -14.47 5.40 -1.86
C ILE A 119 -14.36 3.93 -2.25
N ASP A 120 -15.41 3.32 -2.80
CA ASP A 120 -15.42 1.92 -3.21
C ASP A 120 -14.35 1.63 -4.27
N VAL A 121 -14.18 2.54 -5.23
CA VAL A 121 -13.14 2.43 -6.26
C VAL A 121 -11.75 2.52 -5.61
N LEU A 122 -11.55 3.43 -4.66
CA LEU A 122 -10.29 3.56 -3.94
C LEU A 122 -9.97 2.29 -3.13
N LEU A 123 -10.93 1.74 -2.39
CA LEU A 123 -10.76 0.50 -1.63
C LEU A 123 -10.34 -0.67 -2.53
N LYS A 124 -10.98 -0.82 -3.69
CA LYS A 124 -10.62 -1.84 -4.69
C LYS A 124 -9.23 -1.61 -5.28
N ALA A 125 -8.85 -0.35 -5.53
CA ALA A 125 -7.54 0.01 -6.05
C ALA A 125 -6.42 -0.34 -5.05
N MET A 126 -6.60 0.02 -3.78
CA MET A 126 -5.67 -0.30 -2.69
C MET A 126 -5.50 -1.81 -2.52
N LYS A 127 -6.61 -2.56 -2.49
CA LYS A 127 -6.59 -4.02 -2.42
C LYS A 127 -5.81 -4.64 -3.58
N LYS A 128 -6.10 -4.21 -4.82
CA LYS A 128 -5.42 -4.72 -6.01
C LYS A 128 -3.92 -4.40 -6.01
N GLU A 129 -3.53 -3.26 -5.45
CA GLU A 129 -2.12 -2.90 -5.30
C GLU A 129 -1.40 -3.78 -4.28
N MET A 130 -2.07 -4.12 -3.18
CA MET A 130 -1.55 -5.08 -2.20
C MET A 130 -1.41 -6.50 -2.78
N GLU A 131 -2.33 -6.92 -3.65
CA GLU A 131 -2.31 -8.24 -4.28
C GLU A 131 -1.24 -8.39 -5.38
N LYS A 132 -0.74 -7.28 -5.95
CA LYS A 132 0.35 -7.33 -6.93
C LYS A 132 1.66 -7.63 -6.21
N GLN A 133 2.03 -8.92 -6.24
CA GLN A 133 3.21 -9.60 -5.68
C GLN A 133 4.61 -8.98 -5.95
N GLY A 134 4.71 -7.78 -6.52
CA GLY A 134 5.98 -7.21 -7.00
C GLY A 134 6.99 -6.86 -5.91
N ASP A 135 6.53 -6.72 -4.65
CA ASP A 135 7.36 -6.18 -3.57
C ASP A 135 7.76 -7.23 -2.50
N VAL A 136 6.98 -8.30 -2.27
CA VAL A 136 7.14 -9.24 -1.13
C VAL A 136 6.64 -10.65 -1.47
N SER A 137 7.20 -11.70 -0.86
CA SER A 137 6.78 -13.10 -1.11
C SER A 137 5.37 -13.39 -0.58
N GLU A 138 4.67 -14.39 -1.14
CA GLU A 138 3.32 -14.77 -0.69
C GLU A 138 3.28 -15.19 0.79
N ALA A 139 4.35 -15.80 1.29
CA ALA A 139 4.47 -16.23 2.69
C ALA A 139 4.56 -15.03 3.65
N GLU A 140 5.40 -14.04 3.33
CA GLU A 140 5.49 -12.79 4.10
C GLU A 140 4.19 -11.99 4.03
N MET A 141 3.53 -11.95 2.86
CA MET A 141 2.23 -11.30 2.71
C MET A 141 1.17 -11.91 3.63
N LYS A 142 1.12 -13.25 3.75
CA LYS A 142 0.19 -13.93 4.67
C LYS A 142 0.46 -13.56 6.12
N LEU A 143 1.73 -13.54 6.54
CA LEU A 143 2.10 -13.19 7.91
C LEU A 143 1.71 -11.75 8.27
N VAL A 144 1.97 -10.80 7.38
CA VAL A 144 1.61 -9.39 7.62
C VAL A 144 0.10 -9.20 7.64
N ILE A 145 -0.64 -9.82 6.71
CA ILE A 145 -2.12 -9.77 6.68
C ILE A 145 -2.73 -10.40 7.93
N GLU A 146 -2.20 -11.53 8.41
CA GLU A 146 -2.66 -12.18 9.65
C GLU A 146 -2.39 -11.31 10.88
N ALA A 147 -1.20 -10.71 10.98
CA ALA A 147 -0.87 -9.77 12.05
C ALA A 147 -1.79 -8.54 12.04
N ALA A 148 -2.11 -8.00 10.86
CA ALA A 148 -2.97 -6.84 10.72
C ALA A 148 -4.45 -7.17 11.03
N ARG A 149 -4.92 -8.38 10.66
CA ARG A 149 -6.25 -8.89 11.08
C ARG A 149 -6.37 -9.05 12.59
N LEU A 150 -5.32 -9.51 13.26
CA LEU A 150 -5.30 -9.64 14.73
C LEU A 150 -5.37 -8.27 15.42
N ASN A 151 -4.78 -7.22 14.84
CA ASN A 151 -4.77 -5.87 15.41
C ASN A 151 -6.02 -5.04 15.09
N LEU A 152 -6.66 -5.24 13.93
CA LEU A 152 -7.76 -4.41 13.43
C LEU A 152 -9.11 -5.13 13.30
N GLY A 153 -9.17 -6.43 13.57
CA GLY A 153 -10.37 -7.28 13.42
C GLY A 153 -10.75 -7.57 11.95
N ASN A 154 -11.93 -8.16 11.72
CA ASN A 154 -12.44 -8.52 10.38
C ASN A 154 -12.68 -7.34 9.43
N SER A 155 -12.55 -6.10 9.91
CA SER A 155 -12.61 -4.84 9.15
C SER A 155 -11.59 -4.77 8.01
N TYR A 156 -10.61 -5.67 8.02
CA TYR A 156 -9.43 -5.61 7.17
C TYR A 156 -9.73 -5.81 5.68
N ILE A 157 -10.48 -6.84 5.28
CA ILE A 157 -10.79 -7.10 3.86
C ILE A 157 -12.04 -8.01 3.78
N GLU A 158 -13.23 -7.48 4.06
CA GLU A 158 -14.49 -8.12 3.64
C GLU A 158 -15.39 -7.12 2.91
N GLY A 159 -14.82 -6.53 1.85
CA GLY A 159 -15.59 -5.87 0.79
C GLY A 159 -15.86 -6.82 -0.38
N GLY A 160 -16.49 -7.97 -0.13
CA GLY A 160 -16.80 -8.92 -1.20
C GLY A 160 -17.58 -10.16 -0.76
N ASN A 161 -18.89 -10.12 -1.04
CA ASN A 161 -19.90 -11.18 -1.00
C ASN A 161 -20.38 -11.66 0.37
N GLN A 162 -21.50 -11.08 0.81
CA GLN A 162 -22.64 -11.87 1.30
C GLN A 162 -23.73 -11.83 0.24
#